data_AF-A0A1E3L6C6-F1
#
_entry.id   AF-A0A1E3L6C6-F1
#
_cell.length_a   1.000
_cell.length_b   1.000
_cell.length_c   1.000
_cell.angle_alpha   90.00
_cell.angle_beta   90.00
_cell.angle_gamma   90.00
#
_symmetry.space_group_name_H-M   'P 1'
#
loop_
_entity.id
_entity.type
_entity.pdbx_description
1 polymer ?
#
loop_
_entity_poly.entity_id
_entity_poly.type
_entity_poly.pdbx_seq_one_letter_code
_entity_poly.pdbx_strand_id
1 'polypeptide(L)'
;MNRIVKLGLCHTLLMGSLVMPVLPFTSSVAQAATSGGVSIMLDGYALPFPVQPVAIKGTTMVPFRAISEALGINVHWNQASKTITATKKEATTTKKVVLTMGSTQATVDGKTVSLALAPQTISNNTMIPLSFFSQQFGAGVQWNQATKTVSITSPQEDLYTMGFYALSSYDERAMIPDFDTMAFGWSRIDLNGKFTIADTGKEYRWPQSAGADTPESIIQNTATQGTSPYLMVYAVDGHGELTKNLEDLTLQQQTIKGIVDTATQKGFKGIVLDFEGLGLTGDKLQAQKDYNAFIKNIATQAHQKNLKLTVVLHPLNSSYQGYDYRTLGTLADDIIIMAYAYDNEKSPEPLVKVDEAITLALKQINKNKLILGISLGSENADSVNSKIGLAKRYDLKGISIWRLGIVGQAAWNTMHESIEFK
;
A
#
# COMPACT_ATOMS: atom_id res chain seq x y z
N MET A 1 -41.11 4.44 -42.22
CA MET A 1 -41.03 4.65 -43.68
C MET A 1 -39.55 4.52 -44.07
N ASN A 2 -39.09 3.37 -44.59
CA ASN A 2 -39.03 2.99 -46.02
C ASN A 2 -38.27 4.05 -46.86
N ARG A 3 -37.15 3.81 -47.57
CA ARG A 3 -36.66 2.69 -48.42
C ARG A 3 -35.14 2.86 -48.66
N ILE A 4 -34.30 1.82 -48.67
CA ILE A 4 -33.94 0.90 -49.79
C ILE A 4 -33.38 1.59 -51.04
N VAL A 5 -32.11 1.33 -51.38
CA VAL A 5 -31.67 0.96 -52.74
C VAL A 5 -30.62 -0.15 -52.67
N LYS A 6 -30.91 -1.24 -53.38
CA LYS A 6 -30.06 -2.41 -53.66
C LYS A 6 -29.14 -2.10 -54.83
N LEU A 7 -27.95 -2.69 -54.86
CA LEU A 7 -27.36 -3.18 -56.11
C LEU A 7 -26.66 -4.52 -55.83
N GLY A 8 -27.15 -5.56 -56.50
CA GLY A 8 -26.54 -6.88 -56.48
C GLY A 8 -25.70 -7.10 -57.73
N LEU A 9 -24.67 -7.93 -57.61
CA LEU A 9 -24.15 -8.69 -58.73
C LEU A 9 -23.91 -10.13 -58.29
N CYS A 10 -24.65 -11.02 -58.93
CA CYS A 10 -24.61 -12.46 -58.79
C CYS A 10 -23.44 -13.00 -59.61
N HIS A 11 -22.57 -13.82 -59.01
CA HIS A 11 -21.78 -14.81 -59.74
C HIS A 11 -21.89 -16.14 -58.98
N THR A 12 -22.66 -17.04 -59.57
CA THR A 12 -22.77 -18.45 -59.22
C THR A 12 -21.45 -19.17 -59.49
N LEU A 13 -20.83 -19.72 -58.45
CA LEU A 13 -19.88 -20.82 -58.58
C LEU A 13 -20.36 -21.99 -57.70
N LEU A 14 -20.83 -23.04 -58.35
CA LEU A 14 -20.98 -24.37 -57.74
C LEU A 14 -19.59 -24.91 -57.40
N MET A 15 -19.32 -25.24 -56.14
CA MET A 15 -18.35 -26.29 -55.81
C MET A 15 -18.69 -26.99 -54.48
N GLY A 16 -18.86 -28.31 -54.60
CA GLY A 16 -18.74 -29.39 -53.61
C GLY A 16 -18.84 -29.06 -52.12
N SER A 17 -19.94 -29.48 -51.51
CA SER A 17 -20.06 -29.71 -50.07
C SER A 17 -19.19 -30.89 -49.64
N LEU A 18 -17.96 -30.61 -49.17
CA LEU A 18 -17.17 -31.55 -48.39
C LEU A 18 -17.57 -31.40 -46.91
N VAL A 19 -18.37 -32.33 -46.39
CA VAL A 19 -18.70 -32.39 -44.96
C VAL A 19 -17.46 -32.92 -44.23
N MET A 20 -16.67 -32.02 -43.66
CA MET A 20 -15.62 -32.41 -42.70
C MET A 20 -16.28 -32.80 -41.37
N PRO A 21 -15.88 -33.92 -40.74
CA PRO A 21 -16.35 -34.25 -39.40
C PRO A 21 -15.76 -33.24 -38.40
N VAL A 22 -16.63 -32.51 -37.71
CA VAL A 22 -16.25 -31.68 -36.56
C VAL A 22 -15.87 -32.64 -35.44
N LEU A 23 -14.57 -32.89 -35.29
CA LEU A 23 -14.04 -33.53 -34.09
C LEU A 23 -14.27 -32.59 -32.91
N PRO A 24 -14.82 -33.07 -31.77
CA PRO A 24 -14.94 -32.25 -30.59
C PRO A 24 -13.54 -31.86 -30.11
N PHE A 25 -13.21 -30.58 -30.21
CA PHE A 25 -12.07 -30.01 -29.50
C PHE A 25 -12.39 -30.08 -28.01
N THR A 26 -12.00 -31.19 -27.37
CA THR A 26 -11.85 -31.22 -25.93
C THR A 26 -10.66 -30.32 -25.60
N SER A 27 -10.95 -29.10 -25.15
CA SER A 27 -9.96 -28.23 -24.53
C SER A 27 -9.40 -28.96 -23.31
N SER A 28 -8.28 -29.67 -23.47
CA SER A 28 -7.49 -30.13 -22.33
C SER A 28 -6.95 -28.88 -21.67
N VAL A 29 -7.62 -28.42 -20.62
CA VAL A 29 -7.06 -27.45 -19.69
C VAL A 29 -5.80 -28.12 -19.16
N ALA A 30 -4.63 -27.69 -19.64
CA ALA A 30 -3.37 -28.11 -19.09
C ALA A 30 -3.37 -27.65 -17.63
N GLN A 31 -3.75 -28.55 -16.72
CA GLN A 31 -3.51 -28.39 -15.31
C GLN A 31 -2.00 -28.28 -15.16
N ALA A 32 -1.54 -27.05 -14.92
CA ALA A 32 -0.21 -26.81 -14.41
C ALA A 32 -0.06 -27.73 -13.19
N ALA A 33 0.81 -28.74 -13.34
CA ALA A 33 1.12 -29.65 -12.26
C ALA A 33 1.65 -28.82 -11.09
N THR A 34 0.82 -28.67 -10.06
CA THR A 34 1.23 -28.15 -8.76
C THR A 34 2.37 -29.03 -8.27
N SER A 35 3.57 -28.46 -8.18
CA SER A 35 4.68 -29.11 -7.50
C SER A 35 4.18 -29.51 -6.10
N GLY A 36 4.33 -30.78 -5.74
CA GLY A 36 3.69 -31.38 -4.56
C GLY A 36 4.22 -30.89 -3.20
N GLY A 37 4.87 -29.73 -3.15
CA GLY A 37 5.44 -29.10 -1.97
C GLY A 37 4.41 -28.32 -1.15
N VAL A 38 4.78 -28.00 0.09
CA VAL A 38 3.99 -27.16 0.98
C VAL A 38 4.23 -25.70 0.64
N SER A 39 3.19 -24.92 0.34
CA SER A 39 3.29 -23.47 0.17
C SER A 39 3.12 -22.76 1.52
N ILE A 40 3.81 -21.64 1.74
CA ILE A 40 3.50 -20.75 2.88
C ILE A 40 3.19 -19.35 2.36
N MET A 41 2.08 -18.81 2.82
CA MET A 41 1.64 -17.45 2.58
C MET A 41 1.76 -16.66 3.88
N LEU A 42 2.30 -15.45 3.84
CA LEU A 42 2.25 -14.49 4.93
C LEU A 42 1.37 -13.33 4.48
N ASP A 43 0.27 -13.10 5.19
CA ASP A 43 -0.73 -12.07 4.86
C ASP A 43 -1.18 -12.15 3.39
N GLY A 44 -1.39 -13.37 2.88
CA GLY A 44 -1.77 -13.60 1.49
C GLY A 44 -0.63 -13.47 0.46
N TYR A 45 0.59 -13.12 0.87
CA TYR A 45 1.76 -13.10 -0.01
C TYR A 45 2.57 -14.39 0.09
N ALA A 46 2.88 -15.02 -1.04
CA ALA A 46 3.71 -16.24 -1.07
C ALA A 46 5.16 -15.92 -0.72
N LEU A 47 5.66 -16.46 0.40
CA LEU A 47 7.05 -16.23 0.81
C LEU A 47 8.00 -17.16 0.04
N PRO A 48 9.11 -16.65 -0.52
CA PRO A 48 10.15 -17.50 -1.07
C PRO A 48 10.92 -18.18 0.06
N PHE A 49 10.98 -19.51 0.06
CA PHE A 49 11.78 -20.26 1.04
C PHE A 49 13.03 -20.87 0.41
N PRO A 50 14.17 -20.85 1.13
CA PRO A 50 15.37 -21.55 0.69
C PRO A 50 15.18 -23.07 0.67
N VAL A 51 14.28 -23.58 1.51
CA VAL A 51 13.93 -25.01 1.61
C VAL A 51 12.43 -25.13 1.86
N GLN A 52 11.80 -26.11 1.21
CA GLN A 52 10.37 -26.36 1.38
C GLN A 52 10.04 -26.78 2.83
N PRO A 53 8.88 -26.37 3.37
CA PRO A 53 8.39 -26.89 4.63
C PRO A 53 8.20 -28.41 4.57
N VAL A 54 8.40 -29.08 5.70
CA VAL A 54 8.32 -30.55 5.78
C VAL A 54 7.44 -30.99 6.94
N ALA A 55 6.58 -31.97 6.71
CA ALA A 55 5.83 -32.62 7.77
C ALA A 55 6.64 -33.78 8.36
N ILE A 56 6.97 -33.71 9.64
CA ILE A 56 7.72 -34.76 10.35
C ILE A 56 6.88 -35.19 11.55
N LYS A 57 6.52 -36.48 11.63
CA LYS A 57 5.72 -37.04 12.73
C LYS A 57 4.44 -36.23 13.03
N GLY A 58 3.75 -35.76 11.99
CA GLY A 58 2.54 -34.94 12.13
C GLY A 58 2.78 -33.47 12.52
N THR A 59 4.03 -33.02 12.63
CA THR A 59 4.40 -31.63 12.89
C THR A 59 4.97 -30.97 11.64
N THR A 60 4.39 -29.85 11.23
CA THR A 60 4.93 -29.03 10.14
C THR A 60 6.14 -28.25 10.62
N MET A 61 7.29 -28.54 10.01
CA MET A 61 8.56 -27.89 10.26
C MET A 61 8.83 -26.87 9.16
N VAL A 62 9.17 -25.64 9.55
CA VAL A 62 9.33 -24.51 8.63
C VAL A 62 10.69 -23.85 8.77
N PRO A 63 11.26 -23.26 7.70
CA PRO A 63 12.52 -22.54 7.79
C PRO A 63 12.35 -21.32 8.69
N PHE A 64 13.03 -21.34 9.85
CA PHE A 64 12.79 -20.36 10.90
C PHE A 64 13.12 -18.94 10.48
N ARG A 65 14.27 -18.76 9.82
CA ARG A 65 14.81 -17.45 9.46
C ARG A 65 13.88 -16.71 8.51
N ALA A 66 13.37 -17.38 7.47
CA ALA A 66 12.53 -16.76 6.45
C ALA A 66 11.24 -16.17 7.04
N ILE A 67 10.58 -16.89 7.94
CA ILE A 67 9.36 -16.39 8.59
C ILE A 67 9.70 -15.31 9.62
N SER A 68 10.78 -15.49 10.38
CA SER A 68 11.21 -14.50 11.37
C SER A 68 11.54 -13.15 10.74
N GLU A 69 12.32 -13.14 9.66
CA GLU A 69 12.66 -11.92 8.92
C GLU A 69 11.41 -11.26 8.35
N ALA A 70 10.49 -12.04 7.79
CA ALA A 70 9.25 -11.51 7.22
C ALA A 70 8.28 -10.92 8.28
N LEU A 71 8.40 -11.33 9.54
CA LEU A 71 7.66 -10.77 10.69
C LEU A 71 8.46 -9.70 11.45
N GLY A 72 9.63 -9.28 10.94
CA GLY A 72 10.48 -8.29 11.61
C GLY A 72 11.09 -8.78 12.93
N ILE A 73 11.25 -10.09 13.10
CA ILE A 73 11.84 -10.73 14.28
C ILE A 73 13.36 -10.84 14.05
N ASN A 74 14.14 -10.26 14.97
CA ASN A 74 15.60 -10.35 14.94
C ASN A 74 16.05 -11.73 15.40
N VAL A 75 16.88 -12.40 14.61
CA VAL A 75 17.38 -13.75 14.91
C VAL A 75 18.89 -13.76 15.03
N HIS A 76 19.38 -14.25 16.17
CA HIS A 76 20.80 -14.42 16.45
C HIS A 76 21.12 -15.91 16.71
N TRP A 77 22.12 -16.42 16.01
CA TRP A 77 22.63 -17.79 16.20
C TRP A 77 23.93 -17.77 17.03
N ASN A 78 24.00 -18.61 18.07
CA ASN A 78 25.22 -18.85 18.82
C ASN A 78 25.73 -20.27 18.54
N GLN A 79 26.90 -20.35 17.91
CA GLN A 79 27.52 -21.61 17.52
C GLN A 79 27.98 -22.45 18.72
N ALA A 80 28.53 -21.82 19.76
CA ALA A 80 29.13 -22.52 20.90
C ALA A 80 28.06 -23.22 21.75
N SER A 81 26.94 -22.55 22.01
CA SER A 81 25.82 -23.13 22.76
C SER A 81 24.79 -23.83 21.87
N LYS A 82 24.94 -23.75 20.54
CA LYS A 82 23.95 -24.24 19.56
C LYS A 82 22.54 -23.68 19.81
N THR A 83 22.47 -22.39 20.13
CA THR A 83 21.22 -21.71 20.48
C THR A 83 20.83 -20.67 19.45
N ILE A 84 19.52 -20.54 19.23
CA ILE A 84 18.90 -19.49 18.44
C ILE A 84 18.18 -18.58 19.41
N THR A 85 18.51 -17.29 19.40
CA THR A 85 17.78 -16.27 20.14
C THR A 85 16.99 -15.42 19.16
N ALA A 86 15.69 -15.34 19.34
CA ALA A 86 14.80 -14.53 18.53
C ALA A 86 14.15 -13.45 19.39
N THR A 87 14.20 -12.20 18.91
CA THR A 87 13.70 -11.04 19.62
C THR A 87 12.82 -10.17 18.73
N LYS A 88 11.63 -9.83 19.23
CA LYS A 88 10.76 -8.82 18.62
C LYS A 88 10.51 -7.73 19.65
N LYS A 89 10.72 -6.49 19.24
CA LYS A 89 10.35 -5.33 20.04
C LYS A 89 8.84 -5.14 19.89
N GLU A 90 8.16 -5.06 21.01
CA GLU A 90 6.75 -4.66 21.12
C GLU A 90 6.70 -3.25 21.71
N ALA A 91 5.51 -2.65 21.83
CA ALA A 91 5.35 -1.25 22.26
C ALA A 91 6.11 -0.90 23.55
N THR A 92 6.09 -1.79 24.56
CA THR A 92 6.73 -1.56 25.87
C THR A 92 7.67 -2.68 26.32
N THR A 93 7.70 -3.80 25.59
CA THR A 93 8.41 -5.03 25.96
C THR A 93 9.28 -5.53 24.80
N THR A 94 10.19 -6.46 25.08
CA THR A 94 10.88 -7.22 24.04
C THR A 94 10.61 -8.68 24.29
N LYS A 95 9.86 -9.31 23.38
CA LYS A 95 9.63 -10.75 23.40
C LYS A 95 10.94 -11.44 23.09
N LYS A 96 11.36 -12.39 23.92
CA LYS A 96 12.58 -13.17 23.71
C LYS A 96 12.30 -14.67 23.74
N VAL A 97 12.62 -15.34 22.63
CA VAL A 97 12.53 -16.79 22.49
C VAL A 97 13.93 -17.37 22.30
N VAL A 98 14.29 -18.37 23.08
CA VAL A 98 15.56 -19.11 22.95
C VAL A 98 15.28 -20.57 22.65
N LEU A 99 15.80 -21.04 21.53
CA LEU A 99 15.70 -22.41 21.06
C LEU A 99 17.09 -23.06 21.08
N THR A 100 17.18 -24.32 21.50
CA THR A 100 18.43 -25.09 21.47
C THR A 100 18.29 -26.23 20.46
N MET A 101 19.26 -26.39 19.57
CA MET A 101 19.24 -27.46 18.56
C MET A 101 19.15 -28.84 19.21
N GLY A 102 18.25 -29.69 18.72
CA GLY A 102 18.03 -31.04 19.24
C GLY A 102 17.29 -31.12 20.58
N SER A 103 16.95 -29.98 21.20
CA SER A 103 16.18 -29.92 22.44
C SER A 103 14.68 -29.73 22.15
N THR A 104 13.82 -30.47 22.85
CA THR A 104 12.37 -30.20 22.89
C THR A 104 12.00 -29.18 23.97
N GLN A 105 12.98 -28.58 24.63
CA GLN A 105 12.77 -27.48 25.58
C GLN A 105 13.31 -26.18 24.97
N ALA A 106 12.47 -25.15 25.01
CA ALA A 106 12.76 -23.77 24.66
C ALA A 106 12.58 -22.87 25.89
N THR A 107 13.09 -21.64 25.86
CA THR A 107 12.70 -20.62 26.83
C THR A 107 12.03 -19.44 26.16
N VAL A 108 10.97 -18.92 26.78
CA VAL A 108 10.21 -17.75 26.34
C VAL A 108 10.16 -16.80 27.52
N ASP A 109 10.78 -15.63 27.36
CA ASP A 109 10.92 -14.61 28.41
C ASP A 109 11.46 -15.20 29.73
N GLY A 110 12.41 -16.14 29.61
CA GLY A 110 13.04 -16.85 30.73
C GLY A 110 12.27 -18.05 31.27
N LYS A 111 11.03 -18.32 30.82
CA LYS A 111 10.24 -19.48 31.24
C LYS A 111 10.40 -20.64 30.27
N THR A 112 10.53 -21.87 30.78
CA THR A 112 10.66 -23.07 29.95
C THR A 112 9.34 -23.44 29.29
N VAL A 113 9.37 -23.73 27.99
CA VAL A 113 8.23 -24.19 27.17
C VAL A 113 8.64 -25.43 26.38
N SER A 114 7.73 -26.39 26.22
CA SER A 114 7.98 -27.62 25.45
C SER A 114 7.62 -27.45 23.97
N LEU A 115 8.41 -28.09 23.10
CA LEU A 115 8.23 -28.15 21.66
C LEU A 115 7.72 -29.53 21.25
N ALA A 116 6.79 -29.58 20.30
CA ALA A 116 6.32 -30.82 19.71
C ALA A 116 7.45 -31.63 19.03
N LEU A 117 8.39 -30.92 18.40
CA LEU A 117 9.64 -31.47 17.87
C LEU A 117 10.79 -30.52 18.14
N ALA A 118 11.98 -31.09 18.34
CA ALA A 118 13.19 -30.31 18.49
C ALA A 118 13.56 -29.54 17.21
N PRO A 119 14.14 -28.34 17.31
CA PRO A 119 14.76 -27.66 16.18
C PRO A 119 15.84 -28.54 15.56
N GLN A 120 15.83 -28.64 14.23
CA GLN A 120 16.73 -29.51 13.48
C GLN A 120 17.19 -28.88 12.18
N THR A 121 18.36 -29.28 11.71
CA THR A 121 18.90 -28.80 10.44
C THR A 121 18.45 -29.71 9.31
N ILE A 122 17.79 -29.16 8.30
CA ILE A 122 17.40 -29.86 7.07
C ILE A 122 17.92 -29.04 5.89
N SER A 123 18.72 -29.65 5.02
CA SER A 123 19.33 -28.98 3.86
C SER A 123 20.01 -27.65 4.25
N ASN A 124 20.83 -27.67 5.30
CA ASN A 124 21.54 -26.51 5.87
C ASN A 124 20.64 -25.37 6.41
N ASN A 125 19.34 -25.62 6.61
CA ASN A 125 18.41 -24.65 7.17
C ASN A 125 17.88 -25.13 8.52
N THR A 126 17.79 -24.22 9.49
CA THR A 126 17.13 -24.51 10.76
C THR A 126 15.63 -24.56 10.56
N MET A 127 15.06 -25.72 10.86
CA MET A 127 13.64 -25.99 10.81
C MET A 127 13.07 -26.05 12.23
N ILE A 128 11.94 -25.39 12.46
CA ILE A 128 11.25 -25.37 13.75
C ILE A 128 9.76 -25.71 13.60
N PRO A 129 9.09 -26.19 14.66
CA PRO A 129 7.65 -26.39 14.65
C PRO A 129 6.92 -25.07 14.41
N LEU A 130 6.11 -25.02 13.35
CA LEU A 130 5.35 -23.82 12.98
C LEU A 130 4.39 -23.36 14.08
N SER A 131 3.70 -24.29 14.74
CA SER A 131 2.72 -23.98 15.79
C SER A 131 3.36 -23.29 16.99
N PHE A 132 4.55 -23.73 17.41
CA PHE A 132 5.28 -23.09 18.50
C PHE A 132 5.62 -21.64 18.13
N PHE A 133 6.12 -21.43 16.92
CA PHE A 133 6.52 -20.11 16.44
C PHE A 133 5.36 -19.13 16.40
N SER A 134 4.26 -19.54 15.76
CA SER A 134 3.02 -18.79 15.66
C SER A 134 2.49 -18.36 17.02
N GLN A 135 2.46 -19.29 17.98
CA GLN A 135 2.00 -19.00 19.33
C GLN A 135 2.87 -17.97 20.06
N GLN A 136 4.19 -17.97 19.85
CA GLN A 136 5.07 -17.07 20.61
C GLN A 136 5.08 -15.63 20.08
N PHE A 137 4.77 -15.42 18.81
CA PHE A 137 4.83 -14.10 18.15
C PHE A 137 3.46 -13.59 17.71
N GLY A 138 2.37 -14.18 18.20
CA GLY A 138 1.00 -13.73 17.93
C GLY A 138 0.54 -13.88 16.48
N ALA A 139 1.29 -14.62 15.66
CA ALA A 139 0.92 -14.84 14.27
C ALA A 139 -0.16 -15.93 14.17
N GLY A 140 -1.26 -15.67 13.48
CA GLY A 140 -2.27 -16.68 13.15
C GLY A 140 -1.68 -17.71 12.18
N VAL A 141 -2.02 -18.98 12.35
CA VAL A 141 -1.62 -20.05 11.41
C VAL A 141 -2.81 -20.90 11.04
N GLN A 142 -3.00 -21.09 9.74
CA GLN A 142 -3.98 -22.00 9.18
C GLN A 142 -3.34 -22.94 8.17
N TRP A 143 -3.85 -24.16 8.11
CA TRP A 143 -3.43 -25.18 7.16
C TRP A 143 -4.57 -25.51 6.20
N ASN A 144 -4.31 -25.41 4.90
CA ASN A 144 -5.20 -25.87 3.86
C ASN A 144 -4.70 -27.21 3.30
N GLN A 145 -5.42 -28.29 3.59
CA GLN A 145 -5.06 -29.65 3.16
C GLN A 145 -5.13 -29.84 1.64
N ALA A 146 -6.10 -29.19 0.97
CA ALA A 146 -6.35 -29.38 -0.46
C ALA A 146 -5.23 -28.74 -1.31
N THR A 147 -4.77 -27.56 -0.92
CA THR A 147 -3.71 -26.83 -1.62
C THR A 147 -2.32 -27.06 -1.01
N LYS A 148 -2.24 -27.78 0.12
CA LYS A 148 -1.04 -27.93 0.95
C LYS A 148 -0.41 -26.57 1.31
N THR A 149 -1.25 -25.62 1.73
CA THR A 149 -0.81 -24.25 2.04
C THR A 149 -0.87 -24.00 3.54
N VAL A 150 0.21 -23.46 4.09
CA VAL A 150 0.22 -22.78 5.38
C VAL A 150 -0.07 -21.30 5.14
N SER A 151 -1.14 -20.77 5.71
CA SER A 151 -1.39 -19.33 5.77
C SER A 151 -0.97 -18.81 7.13
N ILE A 152 -0.11 -17.81 7.14
CA ILE A 152 0.34 -17.07 8.33
C ILE A 152 -0.29 -15.68 8.25
N THR A 153 -0.95 -15.28 9.32
CA THR A 153 -1.46 -13.92 9.50
C THR A 153 -0.56 -13.24 10.53
N SER A 154 0.09 -12.14 10.15
CA SER A 154 0.90 -11.37 11.09
C SER A 154 0.02 -10.73 12.18
N PRO A 155 0.57 -10.50 13.39
CA PRO A 155 -0.18 -9.84 14.45
C PRO A 155 -0.58 -8.41 14.05
N GLN A 156 -1.52 -7.86 14.81
CA GLN A 156 -1.84 -6.44 14.77
C GLN A 156 -0.61 -5.60 15.09
N GLU A 157 -0.35 -4.55 14.34
CA GLU A 157 0.75 -3.60 14.61
C GLU A 157 0.21 -2.16 14.60
N ASP A 158 0.79 -1.31 15.45
CA ASP A 158 0.60 0.14 15.42
C ASP A 158 1.40 0.72 14.24
N LEU A 159 0.68 1.18 13.21
CA LEU A 159 1.25 1.81 12.02
C LEU A 159 0.65 3.20 11.88
N TYR A 160 1.45 4.15 11.37
CA TYR A 160 0.91 5.46 11.01
C TYR A 160 -0.20 5.31 9.95
N THR A 161 -1.34 5.96 10.17
CA THR A 161 -2.48 5.90 9.26
C THR A 161 -2.84 7.28 8.71
N MET A 162 -3.00 7.37 7.39
CA MET A 162 -3.57 8.55 6.74
C MET A 162 -4.83 8.19 5.96
N GLY A 163 -5.96 8.83 6.27
CA GLY A 163 -7.17 8.74 5.46
C GLY A 163 -7.26 9.87 4.43
N PHE A 164 -7.90 9.63 3.30
CA PHE A 164 -8.30 10.68 2.36
C PHE A 164 -9.80 10.96 2.46
N TYR A 165 -10.14 12.20 2.83
CA TYR A 165 -11.51 12.71 2.84
C TYR A 165 -11.72 13.60 1.62
N ALA A 166 -12.29 13.02 0.56
CA ALA A 166 -12.43 13.64 -0.76
C ALA A 166 -13.58 12.99 -1.54
N LEU A 167 -14.18 13.70 -2.49
CA LEU A 167 -15.15 13.09 -3.45
C LEU A 167 -16.34 12.36 -2.78
N SER A 168 -17.22 13.09 -2.10
CA SER A 168 -18.42 12.52 -1.44
C SER A 168 -18.13 11.62 -0.21
N SER A 169 -17.08 11.91 0.57
CA SER A 169 -16.75 11.18 1.82
C SER A 169 -17.59 11.54 3.05
N TYR A 170 -18.56 12.46 2.94
CA TYR A 170 -19.21 13.06 4.13
C TYR A 170 -19.90 12.07 5.05
N ASP A 171 -20.46 11.00 4.49
CA ASP A 171 -21.16 9.98 5.25
C ASP A 171 -20.22 9.13 6.12
N GLU A 172 -18.92 9.06 5.79
CA GLU A 172 -17.90 8.34 6.57
C GLU A 172 -17.07 9.26 7.47
N ARG A 173 -17.48 10.53 7.70
CA ARG A 173 -16.74 11.48 8.57
C ARG A 173 -16.55 11.00 10.00
N ALA A 174 -17.39 10.08 10.47
CA ALA A 174 -17.27 9.48 11.81
C ALA A 174 -16.02 8.61 11.97
N MET A 175 -15.40 8.16 10.87
CA MET A 175 -14.14 7.40 10.87
C MET A 175 -12.90 8.29 11.01
N ILE A 176 -13.03 9.61 10.90
CA ILE A 176 -11.88 10.54 10.92
C ILE A 176 -11.00 10.38 12.17
N PRO A 177 -11.56 10.29 13.40
CA PRO A 177 -10.77 10.19 14.63
C PRO A 177 -9.83 8.98 14.70
N ASP A 178 -10.16 7.91 13.98
CA ASP A 178 -9.44 6.64 14.00
C ASP A 178 -8.10 6.72 13.24
N PHE A 179 -7.87 7.80 12.47
CA PHE A 179 -6.63 8.04 11.73
C PHE A 179 -5.67 8.99 12.48
N ASP A 180 -4.36 8.81 12.29
CA ASP A 180 -3.37 9.81 12.73
C ASP A 180 -3.49 11.11 11.95
N THR A 181 -3.79 11.01 10.66
CA THR A 181 -3.86 12.16 9.75
C THR A 181 -5.01 11.99 8.76
N MET A 182 -5.69 13.09 8.46
CA MET A 182 -6.76 13.13 7.46
C MET A 182 -6.43 14.16 6.40
N ALA A 183 -6.31 13.72 5.15
CA ALA A 183 -6.06 14.55 3.99
C ALA A 183 -7.38 15.00 3.36
N PHE A 184 -7.65 16.31 3.37
CA PHE A 184 -8.90 16.88 2.85
C PHE A 184 -8.73 17.33 1.41
N GLY A 185 -9.32 16.57 0.47
CA GLY A 185 -9.31 16.81 -0.98
C GLY A 185 -10.23 17.94 -1.40
N TRP A 186 -9.97 19.15 -0.91
CA TRP A 186 -10.81 20.35 -1.09
C TRP A 186 -10.12 21.49 -1.84
N SER A 187 -9.01 21.18 -2.51
CA SER A 187 -8.28 22.15 -3.31
C SER A 187 -7.55 21.48 -4.48
N ARG A 188 -7.25 22.27 -5.51
CA ARG A 188 -6.57 21.78 -6.71
C ARG A 188 -5.76 22.84 -7.41
N ILE A 189 -4.95 22.40 -8.38
CA ILE A 189 -4.52 23.24 -9.50
C ILE A 189 -5.55 23.10 -10.63
N ASP A 190 -6.00 24.23 -11.17
CA ASP A 190 -6.94 24.28 -12.30
C ASP A 190 -6.22 24.10 -13.66
N LEU A 191 -7.00 24.00 -14.74
CA LEU A 191 -6.47 23.84 -16.10
C LEU A 191 -5.60 25.03 -16.58
N ASN A 192 -5.61 26.16 -15.87
CA ASN A 192 -4.76 27.30 -16.17
C ASN A 192 -3.42 27.26 -15.42
N GLY A 193 -3.22 26.24 -14.58
CA GLY A 193 -2.08 26.09 -13.69
C GLY A 193 -2.21 26.92 -12.41
N LYS A 194 -3.42 27.34 -12.00
CA LYS A 194 -3.61 28.16 -10.79
C LYS A 194 -4.16 27.33 -9.64
N PHE A 195 -3.59 27.51 -8.45
CA PHE A 195 -4.19 27.01 -7.21
C PHE A 195 -5.58 27.63 -6.99
N THR A 196 -6.55 26.79 -6.63
CA THR A 196 -7.91 27.21 -6.32
C THR A 196 -8.58 26.30 -5.29
N ILE A 197 -9.45 26.91 -4.50
CA ILE A 197 -10.43 26.23 -3.63
C ILE A 197 -11.88 26.51 -4.09
N ALA A 198 -12.04 27.24 -5.19
CA ALA A 198 -13.34 27.70 -5.66
C ALA A 198 -14.22 26.56 -6.18
N ASP A 199 -15.53 26.76 -6.10
CA ASP A 199 -16.56 25.82 -6.58
C ASP A 199 -16.70 25.85 -8.12
N THR A 200 -15.58 25.84 -8.85
CA THR A 200 -15.54 25.97 -10.32
C THR A 200 -15.38 24.63 -11.04
N GLY A 201 -15.23 23.53 -10.30
CA GLY A 201 -15.14 22.16 -10.82
C GLY A 201 -16.08 21.22 -10.09
N LYS A 202 -16.31 20.02 -10.65
CA LYS A 202 -17.16 19.00 -10.02
C LYS A 202 -16.50 18.29 -8.83
N GLU A 203 -15.19 18.43 -8.67
CA GLU A 203 -14.35 17.68 -7.73
C GLU A 203 -13.24 18.58 -7.17
N TYR A 204 -12.71 18.22 -5.99
CA TYR A 204 -11.59 18.89 -5.32
C TYR A 204 -11.75 20.41 -5.12
N ARG A 205 -12.80 20.78 -4.38
CA ARG A 205 -13.14 22.18 -4.07
C ARG A 205 -13.56 22.34 -2.61
N TRP A 206 -13.56 23.57 -2.11
CA TRP A 206 -14.05 23.85 -0.78
C TRP A 206 -15.52 23.46 -0.68
N PRO A 207 -15.91 22.58 0.26
CA PRO A 207 -17.29 22.12 0.34
C PRO A 207 -18.21 23.22 0.87
N GLN A 208 -19.49 23.11 0.55
CA GLN A 208 -20.54 23.90 1.20
C GLN A 208 -20.80 23.34 2.61
N SER A 209 -21.32 24.19 3.49
CA SER A 209 -21.72 23.74 4.83
C SER A 209 -22.95 22.82 4.77
N ALA A 210 -22.96 21.79 5.61
CA ALA A 210 -24.06 20.85 5.76
C ALA A 210 -24.70 21.03 7.15
N GLY A 211 -25.69 21.92 7.23
CA GLY A 211 -26.32 22.27 8.52
C GLY A 211 -25.31 22.93 9.46
N ALA A 212 -25.08 22.32 10.63
CA ALA A 212 -24.10 22.79 11.60
C ALA A 212 -22.64 22.42 11.25
N ASP A 213 -22.44 21.45 10.36
CA ASP A 213 -21.11 21.02 9.94
C ASP A 213 -20.60 21.98 8.84
N THR A 214 -19.73 22.90 9.21
CA THR A 214 -18.99 23.73 8.26
C THR A 214 -17.66 23.08 7.92
N PRO A 215 -17.04 23.38 6.76
CA PRO A 215 -15.70 22.86 6.43
C PRO A 215 -14.68 23.19 7.53
N GLU A 216 -14.72 24.41 8.06
CA GLU A 216 -13.88 24.87 9.16
C GLU A 216 -14.15 24.11 10.46
N SER A 217 -15.42 23.82 10.80
CA SER A 217 -15.73 23.04 12.00
C SER A 217 -15.26 21.60 11.88
N ILE A 218 -15.32 21.00 10.69
CA ILE A 218 -14.79 19.65 10.44
C ILE A 218 -13.26 19.64 10.66
N ILE A 219 -12.54 20.62 10.12
CA ILE A 219 -11.08 20.74 10.30
C ILE A 219 -10.74 20.91 11.79
N GLN A 220 -11.45 21.80 12.48
CA GLN A 220 -11.23 22.05 13.91
C GLN A 220 -11.53 20.80 14.74
N ASN A 221 -12.65 20.14 14.51
CA ASN A 221 -13.07 18.94 15.23
C ASN A 221 -12.04 17.82 15.04
N THR A 222 -11.57 17.61 13.80
CA THR A 222 -10.50 16.67 13.46
C THR A 222 -9.27 16.89 14.35
N ALA A 223 -8.79 18.13 14.42
CA ALA A 223 -7.65 18.49 15.26
C ALA A 223 -7.90 18.26 16.76
N THR A 224 -9.09 18.60 17.26
CA THR A 224 -9.44 18.42 18.69
C THR A 224 -9.62 16.95 19.09
N GLN A 225 -9.97 16.08 18.14
CA GLN A 225 -10.07 14.63 18.33
C GLN A 225 -8.72 13.92 18.22
N GLY A 226 -7.64 14.67 17.95
CA GLY A 226 -6.28 14.16 17.91
C GLY A 226 -5.81 13.71 16.52
N THR A 227 -6.65 13.75 15.50
CA THR A 227 -6.25 13.52 14.10
C THR A 227 -5.69 14.80 13.51
N SER A 228 -4.59 14.72 12.76
CA SER A 228 -4.00 15.91 12.12
C SER A 228 -4.70 16.22 10.79
N PRO A 229 -5.41 17.35 10.63
CA PRO A 229 -6.01 17.71 9.35
C PRO A 229 -4.95 18.26 8.39
N TYR A 230 -4.84 17.70 7.20
CA TYR A 230 -3.94 18.16 6.13
C TYR A 230 -4.74 18.69 4.94
N LEU A 231 -4.27 19.78 4.33
CA LEU A 231 -4.84 20.30 3.09
C LEU A 231 -4.27 19.48 1.92
N MET A 232 -5.12 18.72 1.23
CA MET A 232 -4.71 18.04 0.00
C MET A 232 -4.91 18.99 -1.20
N VAL A 233 -3.88 19.07 -2.05
CA VAL A 233 -3.89 19.80 -3.32
C VAL A 233 -3.72 18.81 -4.45
N TYR A 234 -4.79 18.64 -5.23
CA TYR A 234 -4.82 17.71 -6.35
C TYR A 234 -4.43 18.40 -7.68
N ALA A 235 -3.66 17.72 -8.53
CA ALA A 235 -3.41 18.12 -9.90
C ALA A 235 -3.07 16.91 -10.77
N VAL A 236 -3.48 16.91 -12.03
CA VAL A 236 -3.02 15.95 -13.04
C VAL A 236 -2.43 16.74 -14.19
N ASP A 237 -1.26 16.35 -14.67
CA ASP A 237 -0.65 16.94 -15.86
C ASP A 237 -1.18 16.29 -17.15
N GLY A 238 -2.48 16.47 -17.44
CA GLY A 238 -3.12 15.90 -18.63
C GLY A 238 -3.04 16.82 -19.86
N HIS A 239 -2.98 18.12 -19.63
CA HIS A 239 -2.99 19.17 -20.64
C HIS A 239 -1.81 20.16 -20.49
N GLY A 240 -0.80 19.81 -19.68
CA GLY A 240 0.36 20.64 -19.39
C GLY A 240 0.11 21.72 -18.34
N GLU A 241 -1.04 21.71 -17.66
CA GLU A 241 -1.41 22.70 -16.64
C GLU A 241 -0.46 22.69 -15.44
N LEU A 242 0.03 21.51 -15.05
CA LEU A 242 0.96 21.35 -13.96
C LEU A 242 2.37 21.66 -14.43
N THR A 243 2.80 21.15 -15.60
CA THR A 243 4.10 21.50 -16.20
C THR A 243 4.25 23.02 -16.33
N LYS A 244 3.21 23.72 -16.83
CA LYS A 244 3.19 25.19 -16.88
C LYS A 244 3.38 25.84 -15.51
N ASN A 245 2.72 25.32 -14.46
CA ASN A 245 2.88 25.83 -13.11
C ASN A 245 4.32 25.65 -12.59
N LEU A 246 4.92 24.50 -12.87
CA LEU A 246 6.27 24.16 -12.41
C LEU A 246 7.33 25.02 -13.12
N GLU A 247 7.14 25.35 -14.40
CA GLU A 247 8.09 26.14 -15.20
C GLU A 247 7.95 27.67 -15.03
N ASP A 248 6.73 28.20 -14.85
CA ASP A 248 6.51 29.63 -14.64
C ASP A 248 6.75 30.00 -13.17
N LEU A 249 7.90 30.59 -12.87
CA LEU A 249 8.30 30.97 -11.52
C LEU A 249 7.31 31.92 -10.82
N THR A 250 6.63 32.80 -11.55
CA THR A 250 5.66 33.73 -10.95
C THR A 250 4.40 32.96 -10.55
N LEU A 251 3.90 32.11 -11.45
CA LEU A 251 2.74 31.27 -11.20
C LEU A 251 3.01 30.25 -10.08
N GLN A 252 4.20 29.65 -10.07
CA GLN A 252 4.68 28.78 -9.01
C GLN A 252 4.65 29.48 -7.65
N GLN A 253 5.24 30.67 -7.54
CA GLN A 253 5.28 31.43 -6.28
C GLN A 253 3.87 31.78 -5.79
N GLN A 254 2.98 32.21 -6.68
CA GLN A 254 1.58 32.48 -6.35
C GLN A 254 0.87 31.23 -5.84
N THR A 255 1.11 30.09 -6.49
CA THR A 255 0.52 28.80 -6.12
C THR A 255 1.00 28.34 -4.75
N ILE A 256 2.31 28.34 -4.51
CA ILE A 256 2.90 27.96 -3.22
C ILE A 256 2.35 28.86 -2.11
N LYS A 257 2.33 30.18 -2.32
CA LYS A 257 1.77 31.12 -1.37
C LYS A 257 0.30 30.82 -1.07
N GLY A 258 -0.51 30.60 -2.11
CA GLY A 258 -1.93 30.29 -1.97
C GLY A 258 -2.19 29.02 -1.15
N ILE A 259 -1.41 27.95 -1.41
CA ILE A 259 -1.51 26.69 -0.66
C ILE A 259 -1.14 26.90 0.81
N VAL A 260 0.03 27.49 1.09
CA VAL A 260 0.54 27.68 2.46
C VAL A 260 -0.34 28.62 3.26
N ASP A 261 -0.81 29.72 2.66
CA ASP A 261 -1.74 30.65 3.31
C ASP A 261 -3.07 29.98 3.62
N THR A 262 -3.64 29.22 2.67
CA THR A 262 -4.90 28.49 2.89
C THR A 262 -4.75 27.48 4.01
N ALA A 263 -3.70 26.66 3.98
CA ALA A 263 -3.42 25.68 5.02
C ALA A 263 -3.33 26.34 6.40
N THR A 264 -2.57 27.44 6.50
CA THR A 264 -2.39 28.18 7.75
C THR A 264 -3.69 28.82 8.25
N GLN A 265 -4.39 29.56 7.37
CA GLN A 265 -5.58 30.33 7.74
C GLN A 265 -6.77 29.44 8.09
N LYS A 266 -6.88 28.25 7.47
CA LYS A 266 -7.96 27.30 7.72
C LYS A 266 -7.66 26.30 8.84
N GLY A 267 -6.48 26.40 9.48
CA GLY A 267 -6.15 25.61 10.67
C GLY A 267 -5.61 24.20 10.38
N PHE A 268 -5.20 23.91 9.15
CA PHE A 268 -4.53 22.66 8.81
C PHE A 268 -3.16 22.56 9.51
N LYS A 269 -2.69 21.32 9.69
CA LYS A 269 -1.39 20.98 10.31
C LYS A 269 -0.35 20.51 9.31
N GLY A 270 -0.77 20.27 8.07
CA GLY A 270 0.11 19.91 6.99
C GLY A 270 -0.55 20.05 5.62
N ILE A 271 0.23 19.71 4.60
CA ILE A 271 -0.14 19.77 3.19
C ILE A 271 0.17 18.40 2.58
N VAL A 272 -0.78 17.89 1.79
CA VAL A 272 -0.56 16.73 0.91
C VAL A 272 -0.58 17.24 -0.52
N LEU A 273 0.49 17.00 -1.28
CA LEU A 273 0.53 17.30 -2.71
C LEU A 273 0.33 16.01 -3.49
N ASP A 274 -0.77 15.96 -4.24
CA ASP A 274 -1.12 14.84 -5.12
C ASP A 274 -1.07 15.31 -6.57
N PHE A 275 0.16 15.37 -7.08
CA PHE A 275 0.51 15.94 -8.38
C PHE A 275 0.89 14.78 -9.32
N GLU A 276 -0.07 14.41 -10.14
CA GLU A 276 -0.04 13.22 -10.99
C GLU A 276 0.33 13.55 -12.45
N GLY A 277 0.69 12.53 -13.22
CA GLY A 277 0.91 12.67 -14.67
C GLY A 277 2.32 13.07 -15.11
N LEU A 278 3.19 13.51 -14.19
CA LEU A 278 4.49 14.06 -14.54
C LEU A 278 5.42 13.03 -15.20
N GLY A 279 6.05 13.45 -16.30
CA GLY A 279 7.02 12.63 -17.04
C GLY A 279 6.41 11.42 -17.74
N LEU A 280 5.10 11.41 -17.99
CA LEU A 280 4.47 10.49 -18.96
C LEU A 280 4.95 10.80 -20.39
N THR A 281 5.03 12.10 -20.71
CA THR A 281 5.51 12.64 -21.98
C THR A 281 6.53 13.77 -21.73
N GLY A 282 7.15 14.29 -22.78
CA GLY A 282 8.09 15.41 -22.67
C GLY A 282 9.46 15.04 -22.10
N ASP A 283 10.21 16.05 -21.64
CA ASP A 283 11.52 15.86 -21.00
C ASP A 283 11.36 15.46 -19.54
N LYS A 284 11.59 14.17 -19.28
CA LYS A 284 11.47 13.55 -17.96
C LYS A 284 12.46 14.10 -16.94
N LEU A 285 13.69 14.40 -17.36
CA LEU A 285 14.71 14.95 -16.46
C LEU A 285 14.39 16.40 -16.11
N GLN A 286 13.81 17.14 -17.05
CA GLN A 286 13.33 18.49 -16.79
C GLN A 286 12.14 18.47 -15.82
N ALA A 287 11.13 17.62 -16.07
CA ALA A 287 10.00 17.44 -15.15
C ALA A 287 10.44 17.11 -13.71
N GLN A 288 11.44 16.21 -13.56
CA GLN A 288 12.04 15.91 -12.26
C GLN A 288 12.67 17.14 -11.60
N LYS A 289 13.46 17.93 -12.36
CA LYS A 289 14.13 19.13 -11.83
C LYS A 289 13.12 20.18 -11.38
N ASP A 290 12.11 20.44 -12.20
CA ASP A 290 11.12 21.48 -11.91
C ASP A 290 10.23 21.08 -10.74
N TYR A 291 9.84 19.81 -10.66
CA TYR A 291 9.10 19.31 -9.51
C TYR A 291 9.93 19.32 -8.23
N ASN A 292 11.21 18.91 -8.29
CA ASN A 292 12.13 19.02 -7.15
C ASN A 292 12.27 20.48 -6.66
N ALA A 293 12.36 21.44 -7.59
CA ALA A 293 12.44 22.85 -7.24
C ALA A 293 11.15 23.35 -6.56
N PHE A 294 9.98 22.99 -7.10
CA PHE A 294 8.68 23.28 -6.49
C PHE A 294 8.60 22.73 -5.06
N ILE A 295 8.92 21.44 -4.88
CA ILE A 295 8.83 20.75 -3.59
C ILE A 295 9.79 21.37 -2.57
N LYS A 296 11.00 21.73 -2.97
CA LYS A 296 11.95 22.45 -2.09
C LYS A 296 11.38 23.80 -1.64
N ASN A 297 10.78 24.55 -2.56
CA ASN A 297 10.26 25.89 -2.31
C ASN A 297 9.03 25.86 -1.37
N ILE A 298 8.09 24.93 -1.60
CA ILE A 298 6.92 24.79 -0.73
C ILE A 298 7.27 24.18 0.62
N ALA A 299 8.17 23.19 0.69
CA ALA A 299 8.62 22.62 1.97
C ALA A 299 9.19 23.71 2.88
N THR A 300 10.06 24.57 2.33
CA THR A 300 10.66 25.70 3.07
C THR A 300 9.57 26.62 3.65
N GLN A 301 8.58 27.01 2.85
CA GLN A 301 7.51 27.91 3.29
C GLN A 301 6.51 27.25 4.24
N ALA A 302 6.18 25.98 4.02
CA ALA A 302 5.32 25.20 4.89
C ALA A 302 5.95 25.02 6.28
N HIS A 303 7.24 24.65 6.35
CA HIS A 303 7.96 24.48 7.62
C HIS A 303 8.08 25.79 8.39
N GLN A 304 8.24 26.94 7.72
CA GLN A 304 8.19 28.27 8.36
C GLN A 304 6.84 28.57 9.03
N LYS A 305 5.77 27.91 8.60
CA LYS A 305 4.42 27.98 9.20
C LYS A 305 4.11 26.81 10.12
N ASN A 306 5.11 25.98 10.45
CA ASN A 306 4.96 24.76 11.23
C ASN A 306 3.95 23.77 10.60
N LEU A 307 3.88 23.75 9.27
CA LEU A 307 3.10 22.79 8.49
C LEU A 307 4.01 21.68 8.00
N LYS A 308 3.56 20.44 8.11
CA LYS A 308 4.22 19.27 7.49
C LYS A 308 3.92 19.19 6.00
N LEU A 309 4.82 18.60 5.23
CA LEU A 309 4.63 18.35 3.79
C LEU A 309 4.73 16.86 3.48
N THR A 310 3.65 16.29 2.97
CA THR A 310 3.59 14.94 2.40
C THR A 310 3.42 15.03 0.89
N VAL A 311 4.15 14.20 0.15
CA VAL A 311 4.09 14.16 -1.32
C VAL A 311 3.62 12.78 -1.78
N VAL A 312 2.59 12.75 -2.63
CA VAL A 312 2.05 11.53 -3.23
C VAL A 312 2.70 11.32 -4.59
N LEU A 313 3.19 10.11 -4.86
CA LEU A 313 3.96 9.78 -6.06
C LEU A 313 3.38 8.56 -6.77
N HIS A 314 3.39 8.60 -8.11
CA HIS A 314 3.27 7.39 -8.91
C HIS A 314 4.45 6.44 -8.60
N PRO A 315 4.23 5.12 -8.57
CA PRO A 315 5.26 4.16 -8.21
C PRO A 315 6.31 4.06 -9.32
N LEU A 316 7.55 3.73 -8.95
CA LEU A 316 8.69 3.64 -9.89
C LEU A 316 8.53 2.55 -10.96
N ASN A 317 7.63 1.57 -10.76
CA ASN A 317 7.25 0.57 -11.76
C ASN A 317 6.03 0.98 -12.62
N SER A 318 5.59 2.24 -12.56
CA SER A 318 4.60 2.81 -13.47
C SER A 318 5.25 3.38 -14.75
N SER A 319 4.42 3.88 -15.66
CA SER A 319 4.88 4.58 -16.87
C SER A 319 5.34 6.02 -16.59
N TYR A 320 5.05 6.58 -15.41
CA TYR A 320 5.38 7.95 -15.06
C TYR A 320 6.81 8.07 -14.53
N GLN A 321 7.62 8.93 -15.14
CA GLN A 321 9.05 9.04 -14.84
C GLN A 321 9.46 10.43 -14.34
N GLY A 322 8.50 11.31 -14.02
CA GLY A 322 8.75 12.68 -13.56
C GLY A 322 9.17 12.82 -12.10
N TYR A 323 9.39 11.73 -11.37
CA TYR A 323 9.57 11.75 -9.92
C TYR A 323 10.97 11.28 -9.49
N ASP A 324 11.78 12.20 -8.96
CA ASP A 324 13.08 11.89 -8.35
C ASP A 324 12.88 11.51 -6.86
N TYR A 325 12.56 10.24 -6.62
CA TYR A 325 12.26 9.73 -5.28
C TYR A 325 13.35 10.06 -4.26
N ARG A 326 14.63 9.95 -4.64
CA ARG A 326 15.75 10.21 -3.73
C ARG A 326 15.75 11.67 -3.28
N THR A 327 15.68 12.63 -4.20
CA THR A 327 15.64 14.05 -3.83
C THR A 327 14.35 14.38 -3.08
N LEU A 328 13.19 13.95 -3.58
CA LEU A 328 11.88 14.23 -2.98
C LEU A 328 11.79 13.70 -1.54
N GLY A 329 12.30 12.50 -1.26
CA GLY A 329 12.34 11.93 0.09
C GLY A 329 13.25 12.69 1.07
N THR A 330 14.19 13.52 0.58
CA THR A 330 14.97 14.44 1.43
C THR A 330 14.24 15.75 1.71
N LEU A 331 13.39 16.21 0.79
CA LEU A 331 12.70 17.50 0.86
C LEU A 331 11.37 17.41 1.62
N ALA A 332 10.59 16.35 1.40
CA ALA A 332 9.32 16.12 2.07
C ALA A 332 9.50 15.52 3.47
N ASP A 333 8.52 15.72 4.34
CA ASP A 333 8.44 14.99 5.61
C ASP A 333 8.16 13.52 5.34
N ASP A 334 7.18 13.24 4.47
CA ASP A 334 6.72 11.90 4.12
C ASP A 334 6.43 11.75 2.63
N ILE A 335 6.54 10.52 2.13
CA ILE A 335 6.20 10.11 0.77
C ILE A 335 5.10 9.05 0.83
N ILE A 336 4.00 9.28 0.11
CA ILE A 336 2.99 8.26 -0.16
C ILE A 336 3.25 7.70 -1.56
N ILE A 337 3.33 6.38 -1.68
CA ILE A 337 3.38 5.71 -3.00
C ILE A 337 2.01 5.21 -3.40
N MET A 338 1.53 5.60 -4.58
CA MET A 338 0.28 5.12 -5.15
C MET A 338 0.47 3.77 -5.82
N ALA A 339 0.69 2.72 -5.03
CA ALA A 339 0.89 1.36 -5.55
C ALA A 339 -0.46 0.69 -5.94
N TYR A 340 -1.26 1.40 -6.74
CA TYR A 340 -2.55 0.98 -7.26
C TYR A 340 -2.81 1.60 -8.64
N ALA A 341 -3.94 1.26 -9.26
CA ALA A 341 -4.27 1.64 -10.63
C ALA A 341 -3.28 1.08 -11.67
N TYR A 342 -2.77 -0.14 -11.45
CA TYR A 342 -1.89 -0.80 -12.41
C TYR A 342 -2.64 -1.28 -13.67
N ASP A 343 -3.95 -1.49 -13.54
CA ASP A 343 -4.84 -1.97 -14.59
C ASP A 343 -6.12 -1.12 -14.64
N ASN A 344 -7.32 -1.69 -14.40
CA ASN A 344 -8.60 -0.97 -14.57
C ASN A 344 -9.29 -0.56 -13.26
N GLU A 345 -8.63 -0.76 -12.12
CA GLU A 345 -9.12 -0.47 -10.75
C GLU A 345 -10.42 -1.20 -10.36
N LYS A 346 -10.86 -2.22 -11.11
CA LYS A 346 -12.07 -3.01 -10.81
C LYS A 346 -11.79 -4.32 -10.06
N SER A 347 -10.53 -4.58 -9.76
CA SER A 347 -10.07 -5.77 -9.06
C SER A 347 -8.88 -5.44 -8.18
N PRO A 348 -8.65 -6.19 -7.10
CA PRO A 348 -7.48 -6.01 -6.23
C PRO A 348 -6.19 -5.97 -7.03
N GLU A 349 -5.28 -5.08 -6.60
CA GLU A 349 -4.02 -4.89 -7.30
C GLU A 349 -3.14 -6.15 -7.17
N PRO A 350 -2.32 -6.50 -8.17
CA PRO A 350 -1.41 -7.64 -8.04
C PRO A 350 -0.39 -7.40 -6.93
N LEU A 351 -0.37 -8.25 -5.89
CA LEU A 351 0.55 -8.09 -4.75
C LEU A 351 2.04 -8.02 -5.17
N VAL A 352 2.42 -8.73 -6.24
CA VAL A 352 3.78 -8.70 -6.77
C VAL A 352 4.16 -7.32 -7.32
N LYS A 353 3.22 -6.59 -7.95
CA LYS A 353 3.46 -5.22 -8.43
C LYS A 353 3.59 -4.24 -7.26
N VAL A 354 2.78 -4.42 -6.20
CA VAL A 354 2.85 -3.60 -4.98
C VAL A 354 4.18 -3.83 -4.24
N ASP A 355 4.58 -5.10 -4.09
CA ASP A 355 5.86 -5.52 -3.49
C ASP A 355 7.08 -4.96 -4.25
N GLU A 356 7.03 -5.00 -5.59
CA GLU A 356 8.05 -4.39 -6.45
C GLU A 356 8.11 -2.87 -6.26
N ALA A 357 6.97 -2.18 -6.20
CA ALA A 357 6.93 -0.73 -6.00
C ALA A 357 7.57 -0.32 -4.67
N ILE A 358 7.23 -1.01 -3.57
CA ILE A 358 7.84 -0.80 -2.26
C ILE A 358 9.35 -1.04 -2.33
N THR A 359 9.78 -2.16 -2.91
CA THR A 359 11.19 -2.53 -3.01
C THR A 359 12.00 -1.53 -3.83
N LEU A 360 11.44 -0.99 -4.91
CA LEU A 360 12.08 0.06 -5.71
C LEU A 360 12.17 1.38 -4.94
N ALA A 361 11.11 1.78 -4.25
CA ALA A 361 11.10 2.99 -3.43
C ALA A 361 12.15 2.92 -2.31
N LEU A 362 12.23 1.80 -1.58
CA LEU A 362 13.18 1.61 -0.47
C LEU A 362 14.67 1.65 -0.90
N LYS A 363 14.98 1.51 -2.19
CA LYS A 363 16.34 1.74 -2.72
C LYS A 363 16.70 3.23 -2.79
N GLN A 364 15.70 4.11 -2.68
CA GLN A 364 15.86 5.56 -2.87
C GLN A 364 15.50 6.37 -1.64
N ILE A 365 14.57 5.90 -0.80
CA ILE A 365 14.06 6.62 0.37
C ILE A 365 14.12 5.77 1.65
N ASN A 366 14.17 6.45 2.80
CA ASN A 366 14.14 5.78 4.10
C ASN A 366 12.73 5.24 4.37
N LYS A 367 12.64 3.97 4.80
CA LYS A 367 11.37 3.31 5.16
C LYS A 367 10.53 4.10 6.17
N ASN A 368 11.17 4.82 7.10
CA ASN A 368 10.49 5.64 8.12
C ASN A 368 9.81 6.90 7.56
N LYS A 369 9.94 7.17 6.26
CA LYS A 369 9.23 8.24 5.54
C LYS A 369 8.24 7.69 4.49
N LEU A 370 8.25 6.38 4.24
CA LEU A 370 7.48 5.77 3.18
C LEU A 370 6.14 5.26 3.71
N ILE A 371 5.06 5.71 3.11
CA ILE A 371 3.69 5.32 3.39
C ILE A 371 3.12 4.61 2.15
N LEU A 372 2.54 3.42 2.35
CA LEU A 372 1.92 2.67 1.27
C LEU A 372 0.48 3.17 1.03
N GLY A 373 0.20 3.69 -0.16
CA GLY A 373 -1.17 4.01 -0.57
C GLY A 373 -1.95 2.75 -0.95
N ILE A 374 -3.18 2.64 -0.44
CA ILE A 374 -4.11 1.53 -0.66
C ILE A 374 -5.43 2.11 -1.15
N SER A 375 -5.89 1.68 -2.32
CA SER A 375 -7.15 2.15 -2.91
C SER A 375 -8.31 1.18 -2.60
N LEU A 376 -9.31 1.63 -1.85
CA LEU A 376 -10.57 0.93 -1.59
C LEU A 376 -11.53 0.99 -2.79
N GLY A 377 -11.13 1.68 -3.87
CA GLY A 377 -11.78 1.55 -5.16
C GLY A 377 -11.50 0.19 -5.83
N SER A 378 -10.30 -0.37 -5.60
CA SER A 378 -9.88 -1.67 -6.15
C SER A 378 -9.80 -2.78 -5.10
N GLU A 379 -9.44 -2.45 -3.86
CA GLU A 379 -9.31 -3.39 -2.75
C GLU A 379 -10.63 -3.64 -2.01
N ASN A 380 -10.71 -4.77 -1.30
CA ASN A 380 -11.86 -5.17 -0.50
C ASN A 380 -11.43 -5.92 0.78
N ALA A 381 -12.39 -6.44 1.54
CA ALA A 381 -12.13 -7.14 2.80
C ALA A 381 -11.18 -8.35 2.67
N ASP A 382 -11.15 -9.02 1.51
CA ASP A 382 -10.30 -10.19 1.29
C ASP A 382 -8.88 -9.82 0.86
N SER A 383 -8.65 -8.57 0.41
CA SER A 383 -7.39 -8.16 -0.21
C SER A 383 -6.65 -7.05 0.52
N VAL A 384 -7.37 -6.19 1.27
CA VAL A 384 -6.80 -5.01 1.93
C VAL A 384 -5.70 -5.39 2.93
N ASN A 385 -5.92 -6.44 3.73
CA ASN A 385 -4.93 -6.89 4.73
C ASN A 385 -3.68 -7.46 4.09
N SER A 386 -3.73 -7.94 2.85
CA SER A 386 -2.52 -8.35 2.15
C SER A 386 -1.64 -7.16 1.75
N LYS A 387 -2.23 -5.98 1.51
CA LYS A 387 -1.46 -4.75 1.28
C LYS A 387 -0.84 -4.24 2.58
N ILE A 388 -1.62 -4.25 3.65
CA ILE A 388 -1.15 -3.87 4.99
C ILE A 388 -0.02 -4.81 5.44
N GLY A 389 -0.15 -6.11 5.17
CA GLY A 389 0.89 -7.10 5.43
C GLY A 389 2.22 -6.78 4.74
N LEU A 390 2.19 -6.28 3.49
CA LEU A 390 3.41 -5.79 2.83
C LEU A 390 4.00 -4.57 3.56
N ALA A 391 3.17 -3.61 3.98
CA ALA A 391 3.66 -2.46 4.74
C ALA A 391 4.36 -2.87 6.06
N LYS A 392 3.75 -3.80 6.82
CA LYS A 392 4.33 -4.38 8.04
C LYS A 392 5.64 -5.12 7.76
N ARG A 393 5.65 -5.99 6.75
CA ARG A 393 6.82 -6.79 6.36
C ARG A 393 8.05 -5.93 6.04
N TYR A 394 7.84 -4.78 5.39
CA TYR A 394 8.90 -3.85 5.04
C TYR A 394 9.21 -2.82 6.13
N ASP A 395 8.49 -2.87 7.26
CA ASP A 395 8.63 -1.93 8.38
C ASP A 395 8.53 -0.47 7.88
N LEU A 396 7.52 -0.23 7.04
CA LEU A 396 7.23 1.09 6.49
C LEU A 396 6.71 2.02 7.60
N LYS A 397 6.74 3.33 7.36
CA LYS A 397 6.15 4.30 8.29
C LYS A 397 4.68 3.96 8.57
N GLY A 398 3.94 3.59 7.52
CA GLY A 398 2.52 3.27 7.65
C GLY A 398 1.80 3.11 6.33
N ILE A 399 0.48 3.30 6.36
CA ILE A 399 -0.42 3.17 5.20
C ILE A 399 -1.26 4.42 5.00
N SER A 400 -1.76 4.61 3.78
CA SER A 400 -2.81 5.57 3.49
C SER A 400 -3.99 4.93 2.76
N ILE A 401 -5.19 5.35 3.12
CA ILE A 401 -6.46 4.79 2.64
C ILE A 401 -7.11 5.77 1.68
N TRP A 402 -7.07 5.44 0.39
CA TRP A 402 -7.83 6.09 -0.67
C TRP A 402 -9.13 5.32 -0.91
N ARG A 403 -10.27 5.70 -0.37
CA ARG A 403 -10.56 6.91 0.40
C ARG A 403 -11.84 6.68 1.20
N LEU A 404 -12.10 7.58 2.15
CA LEU A 404 -13.41 7.64 2.81
C LEU A 404 -14.52 7.90 1.78
N GLY A 405 -15.72 7.45 2.09
CA GLY A 405 -16.91 7.39 1.24
C GLY A 405 -17.09 6.06 0.50
N ILE A 406 -16.06 5.20 0.47
CA ILE A 406 -16.10 3.91 -0.23
C ILE A 406 -15.38 2.78 0.55
N VAL A 407 -15.00 3.01 1.82
CA VAL A 407 -14.26 2.00 2.60
C VAL A 407 -15.13 0.76 2.82
N GLY A 408 -16.38 0.96 3.22
CA GLY A 408 -17.32 -0.11 3.52
C GLY A 408 -17.00 -0.87 4.81
N GLN A 409 -18.04 -1.31 5.51
CA GLN A 409 -17.90 -1.89 6.86
C GLN A 409 -17.04 -3.16 6.90
N ALA A 410 -17.14 -4.03 5.88
CA ALA A 410 -16.40 -5.29 5.87
C ALA A 410 -14.88 -5.04 5.79
N ALA A 411 -14.43 -4.19 4.87
CA ALA A 411 -13.01 -3.86 4.75
C ALA A 411 -12.52 -3.10 5.98
N TRP A 412 -13.34 -2.20 6.54
CA TRP A 412 -13.04 -1.50 7.78
C TRP A 412 -12.75 -2.46 8.94
N ASN A 413 -13.63 -3.44 9.15
CA ASN A 413 -13.47 -4.46 10.19
C ASN A 413 -12.20 -5.29 9.97
N THR A 414 -11.94 -5.74 8.74
CA THR A 414 -10.73 -6.53 8.47
C THR A 414 -9.46 -5.72 8.71
N MET A 415 -9.42 -4.43 8.36
CA MET A 415 -8.24 -3.61 8.64
C MET A 415 -7.96 -3.49 10.16
N HIS A 416 -9.01 -3.43 11.00
CA HIS A 416 -8.88 -3.42 12.47
C HIS A 416 -8.33 -4.73 13.04
N GLU A 417 -8.39 -5.83 12.29
CA GLU A 417 -7.72 -7.08 12.69
C GLU A 417 -6.21 -7.05 12.38
N SER A 418 -5.77 -6.18 11.47
CA SER A 418 -4.39 -6.15 10.97
C SER A 418 -3.54 -5.01 11.53
N ILE A 419 -4.13 -3.86 11.86
CA ILE A 419 -3.45 -2.71 12.45
C ILE A 419 -4.28 -2.06 13.56
N GLU A 420 -3.60 -1.39 14.48
CA GLU A 420 -4.23 -0.53 15.48
C GLU A 420 -4.56 0.82 14.83
N PHE A 421 -5.85 1.15 14.76
CA PHE A 421 -6.29 2.52 14.51
C PHE A 421 -6.35 3.27 15.84
N LYS A 422 -6.33 4.60 15.77
CA LYS A 422 -6.15 5.50 16.91
C LYS A 422 -7.30 5.49 17.93
#